data_AF-A0A7X8TU33-F1
#
_entry.id   AF-A0A7X8TU33-F1
#
_cell.length_a   1.000
_cell.length_b   1.000
_cell.length_c   1.000
_cell.angle_alpha   90.00
_cell.angle_beta   90.00
_cell.angle_gamma   90.00
#
_symmetry.space_group_name_H-M   'P 1'
#
loop_
_entity.id
_entity.type
_entity.pdbx_description
1 polymer ?
#
loop_
_entity_poly.entity_id
_entity_poly.type
_entity_poly.pdbx_seq_one_letter_code
_entity_poly.pdbx_strand_id
1 'polypeptide(L)'
;MKTMTLAQQLKIDIFTALRQNAKPGVALQCFALLIAVSYFYWPDAQRLFSALAAMKAEFGWVYSAIATALFGGVIPVLLLRTLGYQAADFGIELVCVALFWAYKGVEVDLFYQLQSWLFGSKLDVATVVTKVVVDQFIYSAFWSVPTIAVFYLWKDLGFPRHHFLKYIDKEFWLRRVFAMTISNWLIWIPAVCVIYMMPADLQLPLFNIVLLFFGMLVAVLSKNERV
;
A
#
# COMPACT_ATOMS: atom_id res chain seq x y z
N MET A 1 -1.58 -15.74 36.70
CA MET A 1 -1.28 -15.13 35.38
C MET A 1 -1.56 -13.64 35.47
N LYS A 2 -0.55 -12.77 35.37
CA LYS A 2 -0.77 -11.31 35.36
C LYS A 2 -1.31 -10.91 33.99
N THR A 3 -2.51 -10.35 33.96
CA THR A 3 -3.12 -9.77 32.75
C THR A 3 -2.25 -8.60 32.27
N MET A 4 -1.71 -8.69 31.06
CA MET A 4 -0.92 -7.61 30.47
C MET A 4 -1.80 -6.38 30.23
N THR A 5 -1.25 -5.19 30.45
CA THR A 5 -1.95 -3.94 30.14
C THR A 5 -1.98 -3.70 28.63
N LEU A 6 -2.97 -2.96 28.14
CA LEU A 6 -3.08 -2.58 26.72
C LEU A 6 -1.76 -2.01 26.16
N ALA A 7 -1.07 -1.18 26.95
CA ALA A 7 0.21 -0.58 26.57
C ALA A 7 1.35 -1.60 26.46
N GLN A 8 1.39 -2.61 27.32
CA GLN A 8 2.38 -3.70 27.23
C GLN A 8 2.14 -4.55 26.00
N GLN A 9 0.87 -4.87 25.73
CA GLN A 9 0.48 -5.65 24.57
C GLN A 9 0.82 -4.92 23.27
N LEU A 10 0.50 -3.61 23.18
CA LEU A 10 0.81 -2.79 22.02
C LEU A 10 2.32 -2.72 21.74
N LYS A 11 3.15 -2.60 22.78
CA LYS A 11 4.62 -2.62 22.62
C LYS A 11 5.11 -3.94 22.02
N ILE A 12 4.56 -5.06 22.47
CA ILE A 12 4.90 -6.38 21.94
C ILE A 12 4.47 -6.51 20.48
N ASP A 13 3.25 -6.08 20.14
CA ASP A 13 2.74 -6.14 18.78
C ASP A 13 3.57 -5.27 17.83
N ILE A 14 3.92 -4.03 18.24
CA ILE A 14 4.79 -3.14 17.47
C ILE A 14 6.16 -3.79 17.27
N PHE A 15 6.78 -4.32 18.33
CA PHE A 15 8.11 -4.92 18.21
C PHE A 15 8.11 -6.19 17.34
N THR A 16 7.05 -6.99 17.44
CA THR A 16 6.87 -8.18 16.61
C THR A 16 6.67 -7.79 15.15
N ALA A 17 5.80 -6.82 14.89
CA ALA A 17 5.57 -6.28 13.55
C ALA A 17 6.86 -5.68 12.97
N LEU A 18 7.65 -4.95 13.76
CA LEU A 18 8.96 -4.43 13.36
C LEU A 18 9.88 -5.56 12.91
N ARG A 19 10.00 -6.61 13.72
CA ARG A 19 10.92 -7.71 13.43
C ARG A 19 10.50 -8.53 12.21
N GLN A 20 9.21 -8.79 12.06
CA GLN A 20 8.66 -9.51 10.91
C GLN A 20 8.77 -8.68 9.62
N ASN A 21 8.53 -7.37 9.71
CA ASN A 21 8.54 -6.49 8.54
C ASN A 21 9.91 -5.85 8.23
N ALA A 22 10.94 -6.04 9.06
CA ALA A 22 12.25 -5.44 8.83
C ALA A 22 12.87 -5.88 7.50
N LYS A 23 12.92 -7.19 7.23
CA LYS A 23 13.46 -7.74 5.97
C LYS A 23 12.69 -7.26 4.73
N PRO A 24 11.35 -7.44 4.65
CA PRO A 24 10.61 -6.96 3.48
C PRO A 24 10.63 -5.43 3.38
N GLY A 25 10.65 -4.71 4.51
CA GLY A 25 10.79 -3.26 4.53
C GLY A 25 12.09 -2.78 3.91
N VAL A 26 13.24 -3.34 4.32
CA VAL A 26 14.54 -3.01 3.72
C VAL A 26 14.58 -3.37 2.24
N ALA A 27 14.05 -4.54 1.86
CA ALA A 27 13.99 -4.95 0.45
C ALA A 27 13.16 -3.96 -0.39
N LEU A 28 12.01 -3.51 0.11
CA LEU A 28 11.17 -2.49 -0.54
C LEU A 28 11.90 -1.15 -0.66
N GLN A 29 12.61 -0.73 0.39
CA GLN A 29 13.39 0.51 0.39
C GLN A 29 14.51 0.47 -0.65
N CYS A 30 15.28 -0.63 -0.71
CA CYS A 30 16.29 -0.83 -1.75
C CYS A 30 15.66 -0.81 -3.14
N PHE A 31 14.51 -1.45 -3.33
CA PHE A 31 13.80 -1.46 -4.60
C PHE A 31 13.33 -0.07 -5.03
N ALA A 32 12.74 0.71 -4.11
CA ALA A 32 12.34 2.09 -4.37
C ALA A 32 13.54 2.98 -4.71
N LEU A 33 14.68 2.82 -4.02
CA LEU A 33 15.91 3.53 -4.34
C LEU A 33 16.45 3.16 -5.72
N LEU A 34 16.41 1.88 -6.11
CA LEU A 34 16.81 1.43 -7.45
C LEU A 34 15.94 2.08 -8.53
N ILE A 35 14.63 2.20 -8.30
CA ILE A 35 13.72 2.92 -9.21
C ILE A 35 14.18 4.38 -9.35
N ALA A 36 14.39 5.10 -8.24
CA ALA A 36 14.88 6.47 -8.26
C ALA A 36 16.21 6.61 -9.02
N VAL A 37 17.19 5.79 -8.69
CA VAL A 37 18.51 5.83 -9.34
C VAL A 37 18.40 5.55 -10.84
N SER A 38 17.58 4.56 -11.24
CA SER A 38 17.38 4.26 -12.65
C SER A 38 16.73 5.44 -13.40
N TYR A 39 15.74 6.11 -12.82
CA TYR A 39 15.10 7.27 -13.44
C TYR A 39 16.07 8.45 -13.63
N PHE A 40 16.84 8.79 -12.60
CA PHE A 40 17.70 9.98 -12.61
C PHE A 40 19.02 9.77 -13.35
N TYR A 41 19.56 8.55 -13.38
CA TYR A 41 20.92 8.30 -13.87
C TYR A 41 21.01 7.34 -15.06
N TRP A 42 19.93 6.66 -15.46
CA TRP A 42 19.93 5.75 -16.61
C TRP A 42 19.04 6.26 -17.75
N PRO A 43 19.61 6.79 -18.85
CA PRO A 43 18.86 7.30 -20.00
C PRO A 43 17.88 6.29 -20.64
N ASP A 44 18.25 5.01 -20.82
CA ASP A 44 17.33 4.02 -21.40
C ASP A 44 16.14 3.72 -20.50
N ALA A 45 16.31 3.78 -19.17
CA ALA A 45 15.21 3.60 -18.23
C ALA A 45 14.17 4.73 -18.35
N GLN A 46 14.62 5.95 -18.70
CA GLN A 46 13.72 7.09 -18.91
C GLN A 46 12.71 6.82 -20.04
N ARG A 47 13.07 6.05 -21.08
CA ARG A 47 12.10 5.68 -22.13
C ARG A 47 10.93 4.87 -21.58
N LEU A 48 11.22 3.91 -20.70
CA LEU A 48 10.19 3.11 -20.04
C LEU A 48 9.31 3.98 -19.13
N PHE A 49 9.91 4.84 -18.32
CA PHE A 49 9.17 5.76 -17.45
C PHE A 49 8.32 6.74 -18.25
N SER A 50 8.85 7.34 -19.32
CA SER A 50 8.08 8.22 -20.20
C SER A 50 6.90 7.50 -20.85
N ALA A 51 7.06 6.24 -21.26
CA ALA A 51 5.95 5.44 -21.79
C ALA A 51 4.85 5.21 -20.73
N LEU A 52 5.24 4.87 -19.49
CA LEU A 52 4.28 4.71 -18.39
C LEU A 52 3.55 6.03 -18.07
N ALA A 53 4.28 7.15 -18.06
CA ALA A 53 3.72 8.47 -17.86
C ALA A 53 2.72 8.83 -18.97
N ALA A 54 3.07 8.57 -20.23
CA ALA A 54 2.21 8.83 -21.38
C ALA A 54 0.93 7.99 -21.32
N MET A 55 1.03 6.70 -20.96
CA MET A 55 -0.15 5.85 -20.76
C MET A 55 -1.05 6.37 -19.64
N LYS A 56 -0.47 6.79 -18.51
CA LYS A 56 -1.23 7.39 -17.41
C LYS A 56 -1.94 8.68 -17.84
N ALA A 57 -1.26 9.51 -18.61
CA ALA A 57 -1.80 10.77 -19.11
C ALA A 57 -2.93 10.55 -20.13
N GLU A 58 -2.79 9.56 -21.03
CA GLU A 58 -3.77 9.22 -22.06
C GLU A 58 -5.06 8.64 -21.47
N PHE A 59 -4.93 7.66 -20.57
CA PHE A 59 -6.08 6.91 -20.04
C PHE A 59 -6.61 7.45 -18.71
N GLY A 60 -5.96 8.47 -18.12
CA GLY A 60 -6.44 9.18 -16.95
C GLY A 60 -6.75 8.27 -15.76
N TRP A 61 -7.96 8.38 -15.20
CA TRP A 61 -8.40 7.58 -14.06
C TRP A 61 -8.74 6.12 -14.40
N VAL A 62 -9.00 5.80 -15.67
CA VAL A 62 -9.24 4.42 -16.10
C VAL A 62 -7.96 3.61 -15.94
N TYR A 63 -6.81 4.17 -16.35
CA TYR A 63 -5.51 3.59 -16.03
C TYR A 63 -5.35 3.40 -14.53
N SER A 64 -5.67 4.42 -13.74
CA SER A 64 -5.51 4.40 -12.29
C SER A 64 -6.28 3.25 -11.64
N ALA A 65 -7.52 3.04 -12.06
CA ALA A 65 -8.35 1.96 -11.58
C ALA A 65 -7.80 0.59 -12.01
N ILE A 66 -7.53 0.39 -13.30
CA ILE A 66 -7.11 -0.91 -13.84
C ILE A 66 -5.72 -1.30 -13.32
N ALA A 67 -4.74 -0.40 -13.40
CA ALA A 67 -3.38 -0.68 -12.96
C ALA A 67 -3.34 -1.02 -11.47
N THR A 68 -4.06 -0.27 -10.63
CA THR A 68 -4.06 -0.53 -9.19
C THR A 68 -4.82 -1.81 -8.83
N ALA A 69 -5.93 -2.11 -9.52
CA ALA A 69 -6.64 -3.38 -9.36
C ALA A 69 -5.75 -4.58 -9.67
N LEU A 70 -4.95 -4.48 -10.74
CA LEU A 70 -4.02 -5.53 -11.13
C LEU A 70 -2.88 -5.69 -10.13
N PHE A 71 -2.18 -4.60 -9.82
CA PHE A 71 -0.94 -4.61 -9.05
C PHE A 71 -1.17 -4.77 -7.54
N GLY A 72 -2.22 -4.15 -7.00
CA GLY A 72 -2.59 -4.24 -5.59
C GLY A 72 -3.48 -5.44 -5.26
N GLY A 73 -4.25 -5.93 -6.23
CA GLY A 73 -5.30 -6.93 -5.99
C GLY A 73 -5.08 -8.25 -6.72
N VAL A 74 -5.34 -8.26 -8.03
CA VAL A 74 -5.44 -9.48 -8.84
C VAL A 74 -4.14 -10.29 -8.81
N ILE A 75 -3.00 -9.66 -9.12
CA ILE A 75 -1.71 -10.36 -9.18
C ILE A 75 -1.32 -10.92 -7.80
N PRO A 76 -1.36 -10.14 -6.69
CA PRO A 76 -1.09 -10.69 -5.35
C PRO A 76 -2.00 -11.85 -4.94
N VAL A 77 -3.30 -11.77 -5.21
CA VAL A 77 -4.26 -12.84 -4.86
C VAL A 77 -4.01 -14.11 -5.67
N LEU A 78 -3.73 -13.99 -6.97
CA LEU A 78 -3.35 -15.12 -7.81
C LEU A 78 -2.03 -15.75 -7.34
N LEU A 79 -1.03 -14.94 -6.97
CA LEU A 79 0.22 -15.44 -6.42
C LEU A 79 -0.03 -16.22 -5.12
N LEU A 80 -0.79 -15.66 -4.18
CA LEU A 80 -1.17 -16.34 -2.94
C LEU A 80 -1.86 -17.67 -3.22
N ARG A 81 -2.75 -17.71 -4.23
CA ARG A 81 -3.42 -18.94 -4.67
C ARG A 81 -2.42 -20.00 -5.15
N THR A 82 -1.43 -19.63 -5.95
CA THR A 82 -0.37 -20.57 -6.38
C THR A 82 0.52 -21.04 -5.21
N LEU A 83 0.62 -20.24 -4.15
CA LEU A 83 1.35 -20.56 -2.93
C LEU A 83 0.53 -21.42 -1.93
N GLY A 84 -0.70 -21.82 -2.29
CA GLY A 84 -1.54 -22.71 -1.47
C GLY A 84 -2.62 -22.01 -0.66
N TYR A 85 -2.82 -20.69 -0.83
CA TYR A 85 -3.92 -19.99 -0.18
C TYR A 85 -5.29 -20.52 -0.65
N GLN A 86 -6.17 -20.80 0.31
CA GLN A 86 -7.55 -21.20 0.04
C GLN A 86 -8.52 -20.19 0.63
N ALA A 87 -9.41 -19.68 -0.22
CA ALA A 87 -10.56 -18.87 0.16
C ALA A 87 -11.83 -19.73 0.09
N ALA A 88 -12.85 -19.37 0.85
CA ALA A 88 -14.16 -20.04 0.81
C ALA A 88 -14.82 -19.89 -0.56
N ASP A 89 -14.78 -18.68 -1.14
CA ASP A 89 -15.15 -18.41 -2.53
C ASP A 89 -14.07 -17.53 -3.17
N PHE A 90 -13.22 -18.17 -3.97
CA PHE A 90 -12.11 -17.49 -4.63
C PHE A 90 -12.56 -16.48 -5.70
N GLY A 91 -13.69 -16.75 -6.36
CA GLY A 91 -14.21 -15.87 -7.41
C GLY A 91 -14.72 -14.55 -6.82
N ILE A 92 -15.52 -14.63 -5.75
CA ILE A 92 -15.99 -13.46 -5.02
C ILE A 92 -14.81 -12.69 -4.44
N GLU A 93 -13.84 -13.37 -3.82
CA GLU A 93 -12.65 -12.70 -3.28
C GLU A 93 -11.89 -11.92 -4.35
N LEU A 94 -11.61 -12.55 -5.49
CA LEU A 94 -10.86 -11.91 -6.57
C LEU A 94 -11.58 -10.66 -7.09
N VAL A 95 -12.90 -10.74 -7.30
CA VAL A 95 -13.71 -9.61 -7.77
C VAL A 95 -13.74 -8.49 -6.72
N CYS A 96 -14.05 -8.80 -5.47
CA CYS A 96 -14.13 -7.80 -4.41
C CYS A 96 -12.78 -7.10 -4.17
N VAL A 97 -11.67 -7.86 -4.16
CA VAL A 97 -10.32 -7.31 -4.00
C VAL A 97 -9.95 -6.45 -5.21
N ALA A 98 -10.24 -6.90 -6.43
CA ALA A 98 -9.99 -6.11 -7.64
C ALA A 98 -10.76 -4.78 -7.65
N LEU A 99 -12.05 -4.81 -7.31
CA LEU A 99 -12.89 -3.61 -7.24
C LEU A 99 -12.41 -2.64 -6.15
N PHE A 100 -12.05 -3.17 -4.98
CA PHE A 100 -11.51 -2.35 -3.89
C PHE A 100 -10.22 -1.65 -4.31
N TRP A 101 -9.27 -2.37 -4.90
CA TRP A 101 -8.01 -1.76 -5.36
C TRP A 101 -8.20 -0.85 -6.58
N ALA A 102 -9.19 -1.10 -7.44
CA ALA A 102 -9.57 -0.18 -8.50
C ALA A 102 -10.01 1.17 -7.93
N TYR A 103 -10.92 1.13 -6.95
CA TYR A 103 -11.35 2.32 -6.20
C TYR A 103 -10.17 3.03 -5.54
N LYS A 104 -9.31 2.29 -4.82
CA LYS A 104 -8.12 2.86 -4.16
C LYS A 104 -7.16 3.50 -5.16
N GLY A 105 -7.01 2.94 -6.36
CA GLY A 105 -6.18 3.52 -7.42
C GLY A 105 -6.65 4.90 -7.85
N VAL A 106 -7.95 5.06 -8.07
CA VAL A 106 -8.54 6.37 -8.39
C VAL A 106 -8.44 7.32 -7.20
N GLU A 107 -8.70 6.84 -5.98
CA GLU A 107 -8.58 7.65 -4.76
C GLU A 107 -7.17 8.20 -4.56
N VAL A 108 -6.14 7.35 -4.72
CA VAL A 108 -4.72 7.75 -4.57
C VAL A 108 -4.31 8.72 -5.67
N ASP A 109 -4.74 8.51 -6.91
CA ASP A 109 -4.45 9.43 -8.02
C ASP A 109 -5.07 10.82 -7.77
N LEU A 110 -6.34 10.86 -7.37
CA LEU A 110 -7.00 12.10 -6.98
C LEU A 110 -6.27 12.79 -5.82
N PHE A 111 -5.78 12.02 -4.85
CA PHE A 111 -4.99 12.55 -3.76
C PHE A 111 -3.65 13.14 -4.23
N TYR A 112 -2.93 12.48 -5.13
CA TYR A 112 -1.68 13.02 -5.72
C TYR A 112 -1.92 14.30 -6.54
N GLN A 113 -3.04 14.37 -7.26
CA GLN A 113 -3.45 15.57 -7.98
C GLN A 113 -3.79 16.70 -7.02
N LEU A 114 -4.54 16.42 -5.95
CA LEU A 114 -4.86 17.38 -4.89
C LEU A 114 -3.60 17.92 -4.21
N GLN A 115 -2.66 17.05 -3.85
CA GLN A 115 -1.38 17.46 -3.28
C GLN A 115 -0.57 18.35 -4.23
N SER A 116 -0.62 18.06 -5.54
CA SER A 116 0.06 18.87 -6.54
C SER A 116 -0.60 20.23 -6.76
N TRP A 117 -1.92 20.32 -6.61
CA TRP A 117 -2.65 21.58 -6.60
C TRP A 117 -2.37 22.41 -5.34
N LEU A 118 -2.34 21.78 -4.16
CA LEU A 118 -2.11 22.46 -2.87
C LEU A 118 -0.67 22.91 -2.66
N PHE A 119 0.30 22.06 -2.98
CA PHE A 119 1.72 22.23 -2.62
C PHE A 119 2.65 22.43 -3.83
N GLY A 120 2.10 22.41 -5.04
CA GLY A 120 2.84 22.52 -6.29
C GLY A 120 3.41 21.19 -6.78
N SER A 121 3.96 21.22 -8.00
CA SER A 121 4.56 20.07 -8.69
C SER A 121 6.08 20.18 -8.88
N LYS A 122 6.71 21.21 -8.29
CA LYS A 122 8.14 21.42 -8.38
C LYS A 122 8.90 20.34 -7.59
N LEU A 123 10.03 19.92 -8.14
CA LEU A 123 10.96 19.01 -7.47
C LEU A 123 11.88 19.81 -6.56
N ASP A 124 11.41 20.12 -5.36
CA ASP A 124 12.21 20.70 -4.29
C ASP A 124 11.92 20.00 -2.95
N VAL A 125 12.88 20.10 -2.02
CA VAL A 125 12.84 19.37 -0.75
C VAL A 125 11.60 19.77 0.07
N ALA A 126 11.22 21.06 0.07
CA ALA A 126 10.10 21.52 0.89
C ALA A 126 8.77 20.97 0.38
N THR A 127 8.53 21.00 -0.94
CA THR A 127 7.34 20.41 -1.55
C THR A 127 7.27 18.90 -1.33
N VAL A 128 8.38 18.16 -1.55
CA VAL A 128 8.40 16.70 -1.35
C VAL A 128 8.13 16.34 0.11
N VAL A 129 8.82 16.97 1.07
CA VAL A 129 8.63 16.71 2.50
C VAL A 129 7.19 17.03 2.93
N THR A 130 6.62 18.15 2.47
CA THR A 130 5.24 18.52 2.78
C THR A 130 4.27 17.45 2.28
N LYS A 131 4.43 16.99 1.02
CA LYS A 131 3.58 15.95 0.45
C LYS A 131 3.69 14.62 1.19
N VAL A 132 4.92 14.22 1.56
CA VAL A 132 5.16 13.00 2.34
C VAL A 132 4.51 13.08 3.72
N VAL A 133 4.62 14.23 4.40
CA VAL A 133 4.02 14.41 5.74
C VAL A 133 2.51 14.33 5.67
N VAL A 134 1.89 15.03 4.72
CA VAL A 134 0.43 15.00 4.54
C VAL A 134 -0.06 13.60 4.12
N ASP A 135 0.68 12.93 3.23
CA ASP A 135 0.39 11.56 2.83
C ASP A 135 0.43 10.61 4.03
N GLN A 136 1.53 10.59 4.78
CA GLN A 136 1.76 9.54 5.76
C GLN A 136 1.04 9.79 7.08
N PHE A 137 1.04 11.04 7.57
CA PHE A 137 0.49 11.37 8.88
C PHE A 137 -0.96 11.84 8.84
N ILE A 138 -1.51 12.14 7.67
CA ILE A 138 -2.92 12.54 7.52
C ILE A 138 -3.67 11.48 6.71
N TYR A 139 -3.41 11.41 5.41
CA TYR A 139 -4.16 10.54 4.50
C TYR A 139 -4.01 9.06 4.85
N SER A 140 -2.79 8.56 5.00
CA SER A 140 -2.53 7.16 5.31
C SER A 140 -3.04 6.77 6.70
N ALA A 141 -2.67 7.55 7.73
CA ALA A 141 -2.98 7.25 9.12
C ALA A 141 -4.49 7.25 9.43
N PHE A 142 -5.25 8.20 8.87
CA PHE A 142 -6.65 8.40 9.21
C PHE A 142 -7.64 7.92 8.14
N TRP A 143 -7.18 7.65 6.91
CA TRP A 143 -8.06 7.23 5.83
C TRP A 143 -7.61 5.94 5.15
N SER A 144 -6.40 5.92 4.58
CA SER A 144 -5.97 4.79 3.75
C SER A 144 -5.82 3.50 4.55
N VAL A 145 -5.06 3.50 5.64
CA VAL A 145 -4.87 2.31 6.49
C VAL A 145 -6.18 1.87 7.14
N PRO A 146 -6.99 2.76 7.76
CA PRO A 146 -8.34 2.43 8.23
C PRO A 146 -9.22 1.72 7.22
N THR A 147 -9.37 2.28 6.02
CA THR A 147 -10.25 1.72 4.97
C THR A 147 -9.75 0.36 4.48
N ILE A 148 -8.43 0.21 4.31
CA ILE A 148 -7.80 -1.07 3.99
C ILE A 148 -8.03 -2.09 5.10
N ALA A 149 -7.81 -1.72 6.37
CA ALA A 149 -7.98 -2.63 7.50
C ALA A 149 -9.42 -3.15 7.61
N VAL A 150 -10.42 -2.27 7.42
CA VAL A 150 -11.83 -2.65 7.43
C VAL A 150 -12.16 -3.58 6.26
N PHE A 151 -11.68 -3.27 5.05
CA PHE A 151 -11.89 -4.12 3.88
C PHE A 151 -11.28 -5.51 4.05
N TYR A 152 -10.03 -5.59 4.52
CA TYR A 152 -9.38 -6.89 4.74
C TYR A 152 -9.99 -7.66 5.91
N LEU A 153 -10.52 -7.01 6.95
CA LEU A 153 -11.34 -7.70 7.95
C LEU A 153 -12.60 -8.32 7.31
N TRP A 154 -13.29 -7.58 6.45
CA TRP A 154 -14.46 -8.09 5.73
C TRP A 154 -14.10 -9.26 4.80
N LYS A 155 -12.95 -9.17 4.12
CA LYS A 155 -12.36 -10.25 3.31
C LYS A 155 -12.02 -11.49 4.14
N ASP A 156 -11.33 -11.32 5.26
CA ASP A 156 -10.87 -12.41 6.14
C ASP A 156 -12.04 -13.18 6.76
N LEU A 157 -13.20 -12.52 6.92
CA LEU A 157 -14.45 -13.14 7.36
C LEU A 157 -15.23 -13.84 6.24
N GLY A 158 -14.76 -13.78 4.99
CA GLY A 158 -15.43 -14.38 3.82
C GLY A 158 -16.59 -13.55 3.27
N PHE A 159 -16.50 -12.22 3.33
CA PHE A 159 -17.51 -11.28 2.82
C PHE A 159 -18.94 -11.47 3.36
N PRO A 160 -19.14 -11.62 4.69
CA PRO A 160 -20.48 -11.73 5.25
C PRO A 160 -21.26 -10.43 4.98
N ARG A 161 -22.52 -10.57 4.53
CA ARG A 161 -23.41 -9.42 4.23
C ARG A 161 -23.80 -8.62 5.48
N HIS A 162 -23.82 -9.28 6.63
CA HIS A 162 -24.28 -8.72 7.90
C HIS A 162 -23.28 -9.03 9.01
N HIS A 163 -23.37 -8.28 10.11
CA HIS A 163 -22.67 -8.53 11.38
C HIS A 163 -21.13 -8.42 11.40
N PHE A 164 -20.44 -8.17 10.29
CA PHE A 164 -18.99 -7.98 10.33
C PHE A 164 -18.57 -6.74 11.13
N LEU A 165 -19.42 -5.70 11.15
CA LEU A 165 -19.20 -4.48 11.95
C LEU A 165 -19.09 -4.78 13.45
N LYS A 166 -19.60 -5.91 13.94
CA LYS A 166 -19.44 -6.32 15.35
C LYS A 166 -17.98 -6.61 15.72
N TYR A 167 -17.13 -6.88 14.74
CA TYR A 167 -15.69 -7.09 14.91
C TYR A 167 -14.88 -5.78 14.82
N ILE A 168 -15.54 -4.64 14.58
CA ILE A 168 -14.93 -3.31 14.57
C ILE A 168 -15.18 -2.67 15.94
N ASP A 169 -14.34 -3.02 16.90
CA ASP A 169 -14.40 -2.52 18.27
C ASP A 169 -13.23 -1.56 18.57
N LYS A 170 -13.11 -1.15 19.84
CA LYS A 170 -12.03 -0.28 20.29
C LYS A 170 -10.65 -0.94 20.15
N GLU A 171 -10.56 -2.27 20.28
CA GLU A 171 -9.30 -2.99 20.12
C GLU A 171 -8.88 -3.02 18.65
N PHE A 172 -9.82 -3.23 17.72
CA PHE A 172 -9.57 -3.13 16.28
C PHE A 172 -8.93 -1.78 15.93
N TRP A 173 -9.49 -0.66 16.40
CA TRP A 173 -8.95 0.67 16.12
C TRP A 173 -7.62 0.95 16.82
N LEU A 174 -7.57 0.77 18.15
CA LEU A 174 -6.40 1.20 18.94
C LEU A 174 -5.22 0.24 18.84
N ARG A 175 -5.45 -1.02 18.49
CA ARG A 175 -4.41 -2.05 18.43
C ARG A 175 -4.10 -2.44 17.00
N ARG A 176 -5.09 -2.95 16.26
CA ARG A 176 -4.85 -3.46 14.88
C ARG A 176 -4.55 -2.33 13.92
N VAL A 177 -5.45 -1.34 13.79
CA VAL A 177 -5.26 -0.21 12.86
C VAL A 177 -4.04 0.61 13.25
N PHE A 178 -3.86 0.92 14.54
CA PHE A 178 -2.66 1.63 14.99
C PHE A 178 -1.36 0.89 14.66
N ALA A 179 -1.26 -0.41 14.96
CA ALA A 179 -0.07 -1.20 14.63
C ALA A 179 0.17 -1.28 13.11
N MET A 180 -0.90 -1.39 12.32
CA MET A 180 -0.82 -1.31 10.86
C MET A 180 -0.30 0.05 10.38
N THR A 181 -0.73 1.16 11.00
CA THR A 181 -0.25 2.51 10.67
C THR A 181 1.25 2.68 10.97
N ILE A 182 1.71 2.22 12.13
CA ILE A 182 3.14 2.23 12.47
C ILE A 182 3.95 1.41 11.46
N SER A 183 3.46 0.22 11.12
CA SER A 183 4.11 -0.65 10.13
C SER A 183 4.13 0.00 8.75
N ASN A 184 3.03 0.65 8.36
CA ASN A 184 2.93 1.41 7.12
C ASN A 184 4.00 2.48 7.05
N TRP A 185 4.16 3.32 8.07
CA TRP A 185 5.14 4.42 8.06
C TRP A 185 6.56 3.93 7.81
N LEU A 186 6.97 2.86 8.48
CA LEU A 186 8.35 2.36 8.39
C LEU A 186 8.69 1.81 7.00
N ILE A 187 7.69 1.23 6.35
CA ILE A 187 7.84 0.59 5.05
C ILE A 187 7.66 1.63 3.93
N TRP A 188 6.65 2.48 4.05
CA TRP A 188 6.19 3.36 2.97
C TRP A 188 6.81 4.74 2.99
N ILE A 189 7.24 5.32 4.12
CA ILE A 189 7.84 6.68 4.13
C ILE A 189 8.98 6.80 3.10
N PRO A 190 9.98 5.90 3.06
CA PRO A 190 11.06 6.02 2.08
C PRO A 190 10.57 5.83 0.63
N ALA A 191 9.60 4.94 0.42
CA ALA A 191 9.04 4.69 -0.90
C ALA A 191 8.23 5.89 -1.41
N VAL A 192 7.41 6.52 -0.56
CA VAL A 192 6.65 7.72 -0.94
C VAL A 192 7.55 8.93 -1.13
N CYS A 193 8.68 9.04 -0.44
CA CYS A 193 9.69 10.05 -0.75
C CYS A 193 10.14 9.92 -2.21
N VAL A 194 10.48 8.70 -2.65
CA VAL A 194 10.85 8.45 -4.06
C VAL A 194 9.70 8.77 -5.00
N ILE A 195 8.48 8.35 -4.68
CA ILE A 195 7.29 8.61 -5.53
C ILE A 195 7.06 10.11 -5.68
N TYR A 196 7.10 10.91 -4.60
CA TYR A 196 6.87 12.35 -4.67
C TYR A 196 8.00 13.13 -5.33
N MET A 197 9.18 12.54 -5.52
CA MET A 197 10.25 13.12 -6.34
C MET A 197 9.98 13.01 -7.85
N MET A 198 8.96 12.25 -8.25
CA MET A 198 8.68 11.92 -9.65
C MET A 198 7.66 12.88 -10.25
N PRO A 199 7.68 13.10 -11.59
CA PRO A 199 6.63 13.83 -12.29
C PRO A 199 5.24 13.28 -11.94
N ALA A 200 4.22 14.15 -11.91
CA ALA A 200 2.87 13.80 -11.45
C ALA A 200 2.31 12.53 -12.13
N ASP A 201 2.46 12.41 -13.44
CA ASP A 201 1.96 11.25 -14.20
C ASP A 201 2.73 9.95 -13.93
N LEU A 202 3.91 10.02 -13.30
CA LEU A 202 4.69 8.86 -12.87
C LEU A 202 4.42 8.42 -11.44
N GLN A 203 3.83 9.28 -10.61
CA GLN A 203 3.65 8.97 -9.19
C GLN A 203 2.80 7.72 -9.00
N LEU A 204 1.65 7.63 -9.69
CA LEU A 204 0.76 6.47 -9.58
C LEU A 204 1.34 5.19 -10.23
N PRO A 205 1.91 5.21 -11.46
CA PRO A 205 2.60 4.03 -12.00
C PRO A 205 3.66 3.46 -11.05
N LEU A 206 4.47 4.32 -10.44
CA LEU A 206 5.51 3.89 -9.50
C LEU A 206 4.93 3.39 -8.17
N PHE A 207 3.90 4.06 -7.66
CA PHE A 207 3.10 3.55 -6.53
C PHE A 207 2.63 2.12 -6.79
N ASN A 208 2.08 1.83 -7.97
CA ASN A 208 1.59 0.50 -8.32
C ASN A 208 2.71 -0.55 -8.37
N ILE A 209 3.87 -0.22 -8.94
CA ILE A 209 5.04 -1.11 -8.98
C ILE A 209 5.54 -1.44 -7.56
N VAL A 210 5.67 -0.42 -6.71
CA VAL A 210 6.05 -0.55 -5.30
C VAL A 210 5.00 -1.37 -4.54
N LEU A 211 3.71 -1.11 -4.76
CA LEU A 211 2.59 -1.82 -4.15
C LEU A 211 2.62 -3.31 -4.49
N LEU A 212 2.81 -3.66 -5.77
CA LEU A 212 2.91 -5.04 -6.21
C LEU A 212 4.11 -5.73 -5.56
N PHE A 213 5.27 -5.10 -5.54
CA PHE A 213 6.46 -5.66 -4.91
C PHE A 213 6.24 -5.93 -3.42
N PHE A 214 5.64 -4.97 -2.70
CA PHE A 214 5.26 -5.15 -1.30
C PHE A 214 4.27 -6.32 -1.12
N GLY A 215 3.22 -6.39 -1.95
CA GLY A 215 2.23 -7.47 -1.90
C GLY A 215 2.85 -8.85 -2.13
N MET A 216 3.78 -8.96 -3.09
CA MET A 216 4.51 -10.21 -3.35
C MET A 216 5.42 -10.61 -2.20
N LEU A 217 6.15 -9.66 -1.59
CA LEU A 217 6.98 -9.92 -0.43
C LEU A 217 6.16 -10.47 0.74
N VAL A 218 5.02 -9.83 1.04
CA VAL A 218 4.12 -10.31 2.11
C VAL A 218 3.56 -11.69 1.78
N ALA A 219 3.18 -11.95 0.52
CA ALA A 219 2.69 -13.25 0.10
C ALA A 219 3.72 -14.38 0.29
N VAL A 220 4.97 -14.14 -0.09
CA VAL A 220 6.05 -15.13 0.06
C VAL A 220 6.42 -15.35 1.53
N LEU A 221 6.51 -14.27 2.32
CA LEU A 221 6.88 -14.38 3.73
C LEU A 221 5.79 -15.05 4.56
N SER A 222 4.52 -14.77 4.29
CA SER A 222 3.39 -15.40 4.98
C SER A 222 3.27 -16.91 4.72
N LYS A 223 3.80 -17.41 3.59
CA LYS A 223 3.91 -18.86 3.35
C LYS A 223 4.89 -19.53 4.31
N ASN A 224 6.02 -18.89 4.58
CA ASN A 224 7.08 -19.45 5.43
C ASN A 224 6.69 -19.53 6.91
N GLU A 225 5.66 -18.80 7.35
CA GLU A 225 5.12 -18.89 8.71
C GLU A 225 4.02 -19.98 8.86
N ARG A 226 3.55 -20.57 7.76
CA ARG A 226 2.50 -21.62 7.74
C ARG A 226 3.04 -23.04 7.52
N VAL A 227 4.36 -23.19 7.38
CA VAL A 227 5.08 -24.47 7.28
C VAL A 227 5.81 -24.72 8.58
#